data_AF-A0A8D8MTJ1-F1
#
_entry.id   AF-A0A8D8MTJ1-F1
#
_cell.length_a   1.000
_cell.length_b   1.000
_cell.length_c   1.000
_cell.angle_alpha   90.00
_cell.angle_beta   90.00
_cell.angle_gamma   90.00
#
_symmetry.space_group_name_H-M   'P 1'
#
loop_
_entity.id
_entity.type
_entity.pdbx_description
1 polymer ?
#
loop_
_entity_poly.entity_id
_entity_poly.type
_entity_poly.pdbx_seq_one_letter_code
_entity_poly.pdbx_strand_id
1 'polypeptide(L)'
;MHPEVTNVALIQCTSPFLKVRYLEELLKKFEPSTDCVFSVTRSYKLRWRRDASRRGAVVPVNFNPERRPRRQDWDGELLEAGMFYVARRELLLKGRFQNDRCQVVEIEPGDVLEIDTVEDLELARVMD
;
A
#
# COMPACT_ATOMS: atom_id res chain seq x y z
N MET A 1 -12.81 1.62 23.40
CA MET A 1 -12.40 2.72 22.49
C MET A 1 -13.08 3.99 22.98
N HIS A 2 -12.30 5.05 23.12
CA HIS A 2 -12.76 6.37 23.55
C HIS A 2 -13.93 6.87 22.67
N PRO A 3 -15.12 7.19 23.23
CA PRO A 3 -16.32 7.51 22.45
C PRO A 3 -16.19 8.78 21.61
N GLU A 4 -15.29 9.69 21.97
CA GLU A 4 -14.97 10.93 21.26
C GLU A 4 -14.17 10.71 19.98
N VAL A 5 -13.54 9.55 19.81
CA VAL A 5 -12.71 9.23 18.64
C VAL A 5 -13.62 8.80 17.49
N THR A 6 -13.69 9.62 16.45
CA THR A 6 -14.48 9.32 15.24
C THR A 6 -13.65 8.63 14.15
N ASN A 7 -12.34 8.90 14.13
CA ASN A 7 -11.40 8.40 13.14
C ASN A 7 -10.13 7.90 13.84
N VAL A 8 -9.50 6.87 13.30
CA VAL A 8 -8.25 6.34 13.81
C VAL A 8 -7.22 6.35 12.70
N ALA A 9 -6.02 6.81 13.03
CA ALA A 9 -4.85 6.69 12.17
C ALA A 9 -3.85 5.73 12.83
N LEU A 10 -3.58 4.63 12.14
CA LEU A 10 -2.44 3.75 12.41
C LEU A 10 -1.27 4.23 11.56
N ILE A 11 -0.22 4.73 12.21
CA ILE A 11 1.04 5.11 11.58
C ILE A 11 2.08 4.08 12.01
N GLN A 12 2.74 3.42 11.06
CA GLN A 12 3.72 2.39 11.39
C GLN A 12 5.12 2.98 11.46
N CYS A 13 5.78 2.82 12.62
CA CYS A 13 7.15 3.29 12.83
C CYS A 13 8.20 2.53 12.00
N THR A 14 7.82 1.41 11.37
CA THR A 14 8.66 0.65 10.44
C THR A 14 8.82 1.35 9.09
N SER A 15 8.08 2.44 8.81
CA SER A 15 8.20 3.23 7.60
C SER A 15 8.84 4.61 7.90
N PRO A 16 10.17 4.69 8.05
CA PRO A 16 10.85 5.88 8.57
C PRO A 16 10.79 7.10 7.64
N PHE A 17 10.56 6.88 6.34
CA PHE A 17 10.51 7.94 5.32
C PHE A 17 9.12 8.59 5.15
N LEU A 18 8.25 8.48 6.17
CA LEU A 18 6.99 9.20 6.19
C LEU A 18 7.22 10.72 6.13
N LYS A 19 6.72 11.35 5.08
CA LYS A 19 6.78 12.80 4.84
C LYS A 19 5.43 13.46 5.09
N VAL A 20 5.47 14.72 5.55
CA VAL A 20 4.25 15.54 5.78
C VAL A 20 3.35 15.61 4.55
N ARG A 21 3.92 15.71 3.33
CA ARG A 21 3.16 15.75 2.07
C ARG A 21 2.20 14.56 1.90
N TYR A 22 2.56 13.37 2.39
CA TYR A 22 1.71 12.18 2.28
C TYR A 22 0.53 12.26 3.25
N LEU A 23 0.73 12.85 4.43
CA LEU A 23 -0.34 13.11 5.39
C LEU A 23 -1.28 14.21 4.89
N GLU A 24 -0.75 15.25 4.23
CA GLU A 24 -1.58 16.28 3.60
C GLU A 24 -2.45 15.70 2.48
N GLU A 25 -1.89 14.82 1.64
CA GLU A 25 -2.66 14.12 0.60
C GLU A 25 -3.71 13.18 1.19
N LEU A 26 -3.36 12.47 2.26
CA LEU A 26 -4.29 11.64 3.02
C LEU A 26 -5.49 12.47 3.48
N LEU A 27 -5.24 13.62 4.12
CA LEU A 27 -6.30 14.49 4.63
C LEU A 27 -7.21 15.00 3.51
N LYS A 28 -6.68 15.30 2.33
CA LYS A 28 -7.46 15.67 1.13
C LYS A 28 -8.32 14.53 0.57
N LYS A 29 -7.90 13.27 0.77
CA LYS A 29 -8.63 12.08 0.28
C LYS A 29 -9.63 11.54 1.31
N PHE A 30 -9.44 11.85 2.58
CA PHE A 30 -10.30 11.38 3.68
C PHE A 30 -11.56 12.25 3.84
N GLU A 31 -12.27 12.42 2.73
CA GLU A 31 -13.53 13.15 2.64
C GLU A 31 -14.65 12.47 3.44
N PRO A 32 -15.78 13.16 3.73
CA PRO A 32 -16.91 12.61 4.46
C PRO A 32 -17.44 11.27 3.92
N SER A 33 -17.35 11.02 2.61
CA SER A 33 -17.77 9.78 1.95
C SER A 33 -16.71 8.66 1.92
N THR A 34 -15.47 8.93 2.34
CA THR A 34 -14.37 7.97 2.33
C THR A 34 -14.33 7.23 3.67
N ASP A 35 -14.43 5.91 3.64
CA ASP A 35 -14.42 5.08 4.85
C ASP A 35 -12.98 4.87 5.40
N CYS A 36 -11.99 4.88 4.50
CA CYS A 36 -10.60 4.57 4.81
C CYS A 36 -9.63 5.19 3.79
N VAL A 37 -8.40 5.49 4.20
CA VAL A 37 -7.27 5.83 3.32
C VAL A 37 -6.05 5.07 3.79
N PHE A 38 -5.31 4.45 2.87
CA PHE A 38 -4.06 3.77 3.21
C PHE A 38 -2.97 4.02 2.16
N SER A 39 -1.73 3.86 2.59
CA SER A 39 -0.55 4.07 1.76
C SER A 39 -0.29 2.89 0.82
N VAL A 40 -0.01 3.18 -0.45
CA VAL A 40 0.36 2.20 -1.47
C VAL A 40 1.57 2.67 -2.27
N THR A 41 2.26 1.78 -2.97
CA THR A 41 3.25 2.13 -3.98
C THR A 41 2.90 1.50 -5.33
N ARG A 42 3.30 2.18 -6.40
CA ARG A 42 3.07 1.75 -7.78
C ARG A 42 4.12 0.74 -8.22
N SER A 43 3.68 -0.44 -8.63
CA SER A 43 4.55 -1.52 -9.11
C SER A 43 4.25 -1.90 -10.55
N TYR A 44 5.30 -2.08 -11.35
CA TYR A 44 5.22 -2.59 -12.72
C TYR A 44 5.78 -4.01 -12.83
N LYS A 45 5.84 -4.75 -11.72
CA LYS A 45 6.35 -6.12 -11.67
C LYS A 45 5.38 -7.07 -12.38
N LEU A 46 5.91 -7.91 -13.26
CA LEU A 46 5.16 -8.98 -13.91
C LEU A 46 5.09 -10.18 -12.98
N ARG A 47 3.87 -10.53 -12.54
CA ARG A 47 3.65 -11.57 -11.54
C ARG A 47 3.40 -12.91 -12.21
N TRP A 48 4.00 -13.95 -11.63
CA TRP A 48 3.84 -15.34 -12.03
C TRP A 48 3.35 -16.15 -10.84
N ARG A 49 2.51 -17.16 -11.07
CA ARG A 49 2.00 -18.06 -10.03
C ARG A 49 2.18 -19.51 -10.46
N ARG A 50 2.48 -20.40 -9.50
CA ARG A 50 2.45 -21.85 -9.73
C ARG A 50 1.02 -22.35 -9.76
N ASP A 51 0.67 -23.12 -10.78
CA ASP A 51 -0.63 -23.76 -10.93
C ASP A 51 -0.52 -25.25 -10.57
N ALA A 52 -1.03 -25.59 -9.38
CA ALA A 52 -1.05 -26.96 -8.88
C ALA A 52 -1.90 -27.91 -9.75
N SER A 53 -2.92 -27.38 -10.45
CA SER A 53 -3.77 -28.18 -11.34
C SER A 53 -3.07 -28.56 -12.65
N ARG A 54 -1.99 -27.86 -13.02
CA ARG A 54 -1.23 -28.05 -14.26
C ARG A 54 0.17 -28.60 -14.01
N ARG A 55 0.30 -29.63 -13.17
CA ARG A 55 1.59 -30.27 -12.83
C ARG A 55 2.67 -29.28 -12.37
N GLY A 56 2.26 -28.21 -11.68
CA GLY A 56 3.20 -27.19 -11.18
C GLY A 56 3.69 -26.20 -12.24
N ALA A 57 3.03 -26.10 -13.40
CA ALA A 57 3.31 -25.09 -14.41
C ALA A 57 3.26 -23.67 -13.81
N VAL A 58 4.06 -22.76 -14.35
CA VAL A 58 4.09 -21.36 -13.94
C VAL A 58 3.27 -20.56 -14.96
N VAL A 59 2.27 -19.82 -14.48
CA VAL A 59 1.33 -19.04 -15.31
C VAL A 59 1.41 -17.56 -14.99
N PRO A 60 1.28 -16.68 -16.00
CA PRO A 60 1.28 -15.24 -15.78
C PRO A 60 0.00 -14.81 -15.03
N VAL A 61 0.11 -13.82 -14.16
CA VAL A 61 -1.02 -13.33 -13.33
C VAL A 61 -1.62 -12.04 -13.88
N ASN A 62 -0.77 -11.09 -14.27
CA ASN A 62 -1.18 -9.72 -14.61
C ASN A 62 -0.72 -9.28 -16.02
N PHE A 63 -0.31 -10.21 -16.88
CA PHE A 63 0.16 -9.89 -18.23
C PHE A 63 0.03 -11.07 -19.21
N ASN A 64 0.23 -10.79 -20.50
CA ASN A 64 0.32 -11.81 -21.54
C ASN A 64 1.79 -12.01 -21.97
N PRO A 65 2.37 -13.22 -21.86
CA PRO A 65 3.74 -13.52 -22.30
C PRO A 65 4.00 -13.22 -23.79
N GLU A 66 3.00 -13.44 -24.66
CA GLU A 66 3.10 -13.17 -26.10
C GLU A 66 3.04 -11.67 -26.45
N ARG A 67 2.58 -10.85 -25.50
CA ARG A 67 2.44 -9.39 -25.63
C ARG A 67 2.92 -8.73 -24.35
N ARG A 68 4.18 -8.97 -24.00
CA ARG A 68 4.76 -8.50 -22.75
C ARG A 68 4.76 -6.96 -22.71
N PRO A 69 4.04 -6.33 -21.77
CA PRO A 69 3.95 -4.87 -21.71
C PRO A 69 5.27 -4.26 -21.26
N ARG A 70 5.63 -3.09 -21.80
CA ARG A 70 6.67 -2.24 -21.22
C ARG A 70 6.05 -1.41 -20.09
N ARG A 71 6.88 -0.78 -19.25
CA ARG A 71 6.40 0.01 -18.11
C ARG A 71 5.49 1.16 -18.54
N GLN A 72 5.77 1.79 -19.67
CA GLN A 72 4.97 2.89 -20.22
C GLN A 72 3.67 2.45 -20.91
N ASP A 73 3.46 1.15 -21.09
CA ASP A 73 2.31 0.63 -21.86
C ASP A 73 1.09 0.31 -20.97
N TRP A 74 1.19 0.50 -19.64
CA TRP A 74 0.10 0.20 -18.70
C TRP A 74 0.28 0.91 -17.35
N ASP A 75 -0.80 0.96 -16.56
CA ASP A 75 -0.87 1.71 -15.29
C ASP A 75 -0.27 0.96 -14.09
N GLY A 76 0.31 -0.22 -14.29
CA GLY A 76 0.86 -1.05 -13.21
C GLY A 76 -0.19 -1.56 -12.21
N GLU A 77 0.28 -2.02 -11.06
CA GLU A 77 -0.53 -2.44 -9.93
C GLU A 77 -0.15 -1.67 -8.67
N LEU A 78 -1.12 -1.51 -7.76
CA LEU A 78 -0.89 -0.91 -6.45
C LEU A 78 -0.55 -2.01 -5.44
N LEU A 79 0.53 -1.80 -4.69
CA LEU A 79 0.94 -2.65 -3.57
C LEU A 79 0.82 -1.83 -2.29
N GLU A 80 0.36 -2.43 -1.20
CA GLU A 80 0.38 -1.74 0.10
C GLU A 80 1.81 -1.36 0.49
N ALA A 81 1.96 -0.19 1.12
CA ALA A 81 3.25 0.37 1.51
C ALA A 81 3.49 0.38 3.02
N GLY A 82 2.54 -0.12 3.83
CA GLY A 82 2.67 -0.24 5.29
C GLY A 82 2.78 1.07 6.08
N MET A 83 2.95 2.21 5.42
CA MET A 83 3.25 3.50 6.07
C MET A 83 2.11 4.03 6.96
N PHE A 84 0.87 3.97 6.48
CA PHE A 84 -0.28 4.34 7.29
C PHE A 84 -1.60 3.71 6.83
N TYR A 85 -2.52 3.59 7.79
CA TYR A 85 -3.91 3.19 7.60
C TYR A 85 -4.81 4.11 8.43
N VAL A 86 -5.70 4.84 7.76
CA VAL A 86 -6.68 5.72 8.39
C VAL A 86 -8.06 5.18 8.10
N ALA A 87 -8.90 5.03 9.13
CA ALA A 87 -10.23 4.48 9.00
C ALA A 87 -11.22 5.18 9.92
N ARG A 88 -12.48 5.24 9.48
CA ARG A 88 -13.61 5.60 10.34
C ARG A 88 -13.79 4.57 11.45
N ARG A 89 -14.17 5.03 12.65
CA ARG A 89 -14.46 4.16 13.79
C ARG A 89 -15.50 3.09 13.43
N GLU A 90 -16.52 3.43 12.66
CA GLU A 90 -17.58 2.51 12.25
C GLU A 90 -17.04 1.32 11.44
N LEU A 91 -15.99 1.54 10.64
CA LEU A 91 -15.33 0.47 9.89
C LEU A 91 -14.52 -0.44 10.81
N LEU A 92 -13.76 0.16 11.74
CA LEU A 92 -12.97 -0.59 12.72
C LEU A 92 -13.83 -1.42 13.68
N LEU A 93 -14.99 -0.90 14.09
CA LEU A 93 -15.94 -1.65 14.93
C LEU A 93 -16.53 -2.87 14.21
N LYS A 94 -16.47 -2.91 12.87
CA LYS A 94 -16.81 -4.09 12.06
C LYS A 94 -15.62 -5.06 11.90
N GLY A 95 -14.49 -4.79 12.56
CA GLY A 95 -13.27 -5.61 12.52
C GLY A 95 -12.47 -5.47 11.23
N ARG A 96 -12.56 -4.33 10.53
CA ARG A 96 -11.88 -4.10 9.25
C ARG A 96 -11.16 -2.77 9.22
N PHE A 97 -10.00 -2.70 8.58
CA PHE A 97 -9.33 -1.44 8.22
C PHE A 97 -9.70 -0.96 6.82
N GLN A 98 -10.06 -1.88 5.93
CA GLN A 98 -10.25 -1.60 4.50
C GLN A 98 -11.58 -2.17 3.99
N ASN A 99 -12.13 -1.52 2.98
CA ASN A 99 -13.26 -1.97 2.17
C ASN A 99 -13.19 -1.37 0.75
N ASP A 100 -14.28 -1.52 0.00
CA ASP A 100 -14.47 -1.01 -1.36
C ASP A 100 -14.65 0.51 -1.45
N ARG A 101 -14.74 1.22 -0.32
CA ARG A 101 -14.84 2.70 -0.23
C ARG A 101 -13.57 3.34 0.32
N CYS A 102 -12.44 2.64 0.26
CA CYS A 102 -11.16 3.25 0.56
C CYS A 102 -10.65 4.12 -0.60
N GLN A 103 -9.88 5.14 -0.25
CA GLN A 103 -8.95 5.80 -1.17
C GLN A 103 -7.51 5.39 -0.83
N VAL A 104 -6.57 5.74 -1.70
CA VAL A 104 -5.14 5.44 -1.49
C VAL A 104 -4.29 6.67 -1.74
N VAL A 105 -3.17 6.75 -1.03
CA VAL A 105 -2.08 7.71 -1.28
C VAL A 105 -0.90 6.93 -1.86
N GLU A 106 -0.43 7.37 -3.02
CA GLU A 106 0.73 6.74 -3.67
C GLU A 106 2.03 7.29 -3.10
N ILE A 107 2.81 6.41 -2.48
CA ILE A 107 4.13 6.68 -1.92
C ILE A 107 5.17 6.48 -3.02
N GLU A 108 6.06 7.47 -3.16
CA GLU A 108 7.16 7.38 -4.11
C GLU A 108 8.05 6.18 -3.80
N PRO A 109 8.58 5.47 -4.81
CA PRO A 109 9.41 4.28 -4.59
C PRO A 109 10.63 4.50 -3.69
N GLY A 110 11.16 5.73 -3.63
CA GLY A 110 12.28 6.07 -2.74
C GLY A 110 11.91 6.18 -1.26
N ASP A 111 10.61 6.32 -0.95
CA ASP A 111 10.11 6.52 0.41
C ASP A 111 9.40 5.27 0.98
N VAL A 112 9.38 4.17 0.24
CA VAL A 112 8.59 2.96 0.58
C VAL A 112 9.35 1.94 1.43
N LEU A 113 10.60 2.20 1.81
CA LEU A 113 11.39 1.24 2.58
C LEU A 113 10.72 0.96 3.94
N GLU A 114 10.47 -0.32 4.22
CA GLU A 114 10.01 -0.82 5.51
C GLU A 114 11.16 -1.49 6.26
N ILE A 115 11.26 -1.26 7.56
CA ILE A 115 12.28 -1.85 8.42
C ILE A 115 11.77 -3.15 9.01
N ASP A 116 12.07 -4.27 8.33
CA ASP A 116 11.79 -5.63 8.82
C ASP A 116 13.07 -6.32 9.34
N THR A 117 14.23 -5.89 8.85
CA THR A 117 15.53 -6.51 9.11
C THR A 117 16.58 -5.48 9.55
N VAL A 118 17.74 -5.98 10.00
CA VAL A 118 18.89 -5.12 10.36
C VAL A 118 19.45 -4.44 9.11
N GLU A 119 19.46 -5.15 7.98
CA GLU A 119 19.91 -4.65 6.69
C GLU A 119 19.03 -3.49 6.20
N ASP A 120 17.71 -3.56 6.40
CA ASP A 120 16.80 -2.46 6.09
C ASP A 120 17.14 -1.22 6.94
N LEU A 121 17.44 -1.41 8.23
CA LEU A 121 17.82 -0.32 9.13
C LEU A 121 19.15 0.31 8.74
N GLU A 122 20.14 -0.49 8.32
CA GLU A 122 21.41 -0.01 7.80
C GLU A 122 21.22 0.78 6.51
N LEU A 123 20.42 0.27 5.57
CA LEU A 123 20.09 0.96 4.34
C LEU A 123 19.38 2.29 4.62
N ALA A 124 18.42 2.31 5.54
CA ALA A 124 17.69 3.51 5.90
C ALA A 124 18.60 4.63 6.41
N ARG A 125 19.61 4.29 7.22
CA ARG A 125 20.60 5.25 7.74
C ARG A 125 21.50 5.86 6.67
N VAL A 126 21.63 5.20 5.51
CA VAL A 126 22.42 5.72 4.37
C VAL A 126 21.57 6.62 3.46
N MET A 127 20.24 6.46 3.50
CA MET A 127 19.30 7.24 2.71
C MET A 127 18.86 8.55 3.37
N ASP A 128 19.09 8.71 4.67
CA ASP A 128 18.89 9.94 5.46
C ASP A 128 20.01 10.97 5.18
#